data_AF-Q9HQ84-F1
#
_entry.id   AF-Q9HQ84-F1
#
_cell.length_a   1.000
_cell.length_b   1.000
_cell.length_c   1.000
_cell.angle_alpha   90.00
_cell.angle_beta   90.00
_cell.angle_gamma   90.00
#
_symmetry.space_group_name_H-M   'P 1'
#
loop_
_entity.id
_entity.type
_entity.pdbx_description
1 polymer ?
#
loop_
_entity_poly.entity_id
_entity_poly.type
_entity_poly.pdbx_seq_one_letter_code
_entity_poly.pdbx_strand_id
1 'polypeptide(L)'
;MADGGDVNHVIVKAARTHGVRLEFDFAGVLRASGGDRVQALRGLRKLRELVEHYDAPFVVSGRPASHLHVRSPRELVAVGAEIGFTDAQVRAGLREWTHLAARNRRRLSAEFIAPGVKRGRYEEDP
;
A
#
# COMPACT_ATOMS: atom_id res chain seq x y z
N MET A 1 -1.95 2.23 19.43
CA MET A 1 -0.79 1.75 18.64
C MET A 1 0.47 2.14 19.40
N ALA A 2 1.41 1.21 19.55
CA ALA A 2 2.65 1.37 20.29
C ALA A 2 3.71 2.10 19.44
N ASP A 3 4.23 3.20 20.00
CA ASP A 3 5.61 3.74 19.96
C ASP A 3 6.48 3.71 18.68
N GLY A 4 5.92 3.51 17.50
CA GLY A 4 6.58 3.79 16.23
C GLY A 4 6.13 5.15 15.71
N GLY A 5 7.02 6.14 15.66
CA GLY A 5 6.70 7.52 15.28
C GLY A 5 5.79 7.63 14.05
N ASP A 6 4.77 8.50 14.18
CA ASP A 6 3.79 8.78 13.13
C ASP A 6 4.47 9.13 11.79
N VAL A 7 3.84 8.74 10.69
CA VAL A 7 4.40 8.97 9.34
C VAL A 7 4.57 10.47 9.13
N ASN A 8 5.81 10.87 8.86
CA ASN A 8 6.20 12.24 8.63
C ASN A 8 6.86 12.40 7.25
N HIS A 9 7.17 13.63 6.88
CA HIS A 9 7.74 13.95 5.57
C HIS A 9 9.09 13.25 5.29
N VAL A 10 9.90 12.95 6.30
CA VAL A 10 11.18 12.24 6.13
C VAL A 10 10.91 10.82 5.67
N ILE A 11 9.98 10.12 6.33
CA ILE A 11 9.58 8.76 5.97
C ILE A 11 8.98 8.73 4.57
N VAL A 12 8.11 9.69 4.23
CA VAL A 12 7.48 9.75 2.90
C VAL A 12 8.52 10.01 1.79
N LYS A 13 9.48 10.91 2.01
CA LYS A 13 10.59 11.14 1.06
C LYS A 13 11.45 9.89 0.90
N ALA A 14 11.80 9.21 1.98
CA ALA A 14 12.55 7.96 1.91
C ALA A 14 11.77 6.88 1.14
N ALA A 15 10.47 6.76 1.40
CA ALA A 15 9.60 5.82 0.68
C ALA A 15 9.60 6.09 -0.83
N ARG A 16 9.48 7.36 -1.23
CA ARG A 16 9.60 7.78 -2.63
C ARG A 16 10.96 7.39 -3.22
N THR A 17 12.05 7.78 -2.58
CA THR A 17 13.43 7.51 -3.06
C THR A 17 13.69 6.03 -3.27
N HIS A 18 13.18 5.17 -2.38
CA HIS A 18 13.44 3.74 -2.41
C HIS A 18 12.32 2.92 -3.07
N GLY A 19 11.30 3.59 -3.65
CA GLY A 19 10.17 2.94 -4.30
C GLY A 19 9.31 2.07 -3.35
N VAL A 20 9.34 2.37 -2.05
CA VAL A 20 8.52 1.71 -1.02
C VAL A 20 7.13 2.32 -1.05
N ARG A 21 6.10 1.47 -1.16
CA ARG A 21 4.71 1.92 -1.18
C ARG A 21 4.21 2.14 0.24
N LEU A 22 3.61 3.30 0.49
CA LEU A 22 2.87 3.57 1.72
C LEU A 22 1.46 2.98 1.61
N GLU A 23 0.95 2.39 2.68
CA GLU A 23 -0.39 1.79 2.68
C GLU A 23 -1.43 2.77 3.23
N PHE A 24 -2.50 2.99 2.45
CA PHE A 24 -3.76 3.49 2.97
C PHE A 24 -4.61 2.31 3.46
N ASP A 25 -4.60 2.09 4.78
CA ASP A 25 -5.35 1.02 5.44
C ASP A 25 -6.78 1.48 5.80
N PHE A 26 -7.77 0.95 5.08
CA PHE A 26 -9.18 1.27 5.31
C PHE A 26 -9.83 0.44 6.42
N ALA A 27 -9.09 -0.46 7.09
CA ALA A 27 -9.62 -1.30 8.16
C ALA A 27 -10.34 -0.52 9.26
N GLY A 28 -9.73 0.58 9.73
CA GLY A 28 -10.29 1.42 10.79
C GLY A 28 -11.61 2.06 10.36
N VAL A 29 -11.73 2.49 9.11
CA VAL A 29 -12.98 3.07 8.58
C VAL A 29 -14.07 2.01 8.45
N LEU A 30 -13.71 0.81 7.98
CA LEU A 30 -14.65 -0.27 7.71
C LEU A 30 -15.17 -0.95 8.98
N ARG A 31 -14.38 -0.99 10.07
CA ARG A 31 -14.65 -1.87 11.22
C ARG A 31 -14.55 -1.22 12.59
N ALA A 32 -13.82 -0.12 12.76
CA ALA A 32 -13.79 0.57 14.06
C ALA A 32 -15.08 1.39 14.25
N SER A 33 -15.35 1.83 15.47
CA SER A 33 -16.46 2.73 15.81
C SER A 33 -16.00 3.84 16.75
N GLY A 34 -16.84 4.85 16.96
CA GLY A 34 -16.57 5.94 17.91
C GLY A 34 -15.22 6.63 17.69
N GLY A 35 -14.49 6.87 18.79
CA GLY A 35 -13.21 7.57 18.79
C GLY A 35 -12.15 6.92 17.90
N ASP A 36 -12.09 5.58 17.87
CA ASP A 36 -11.11 4.86 17.06
C ASP A 36 -11.31 5.10 15.57
N ARG A 37 -12.57 5.13 15.11
CA ARG A 37 -12.87 5.49 13.71
C ARG A 37 -12.46 6.93 13.41
N VAL A 38 -12.69 7.86 14.34
CA VAL A 38 -12.28 9.27 14.18
C VAL A 38 -10.76 9.38 14.04
N GLN A 39 -9.99 8.64 14.85
CA GLN A 39 -8.53 8.63 14.75
C GLN A 39 -8.06 8.02 13.42
N ALA A 40 -8.67 6.93 12.97
CA ALA A 40 -8.35 6.33 11.67
C ALA A 40 -8.59 7.31 10.52
N LEU A 41 -9.72 8.02 10.51
CA LEU A 41 -10.04 9.04 9.51
C LEU A 41 -9.03 10.20 9.52
N ARG A 42 -8.64 10.68 10.71
CA ARG A 42 -7.61 11.73 10.85
C ARG A 42 -6.25 11.28 10.32
N GLY A 43 -5.84 10.05 10.66
CA GLY A 43 -4.60 9.46 10.17
C GLY A 43 -4.57 9.30 8.66
N LEU A 44 -5.65 8.78 8.07
CA LEU A 44 -5.77 8.64 6.61
C LEU A 44 -5.69 9.99 5.89
N ARG A 45 -6.37 11.03 6.41
CA ARG A 45 -6.28 12.38 5.84
C ARG A 45 -4.85 12.91 5.89
N LYS A 46 -4.18 12.84 7.04
CA LYS A 46 -2.80 13.30 7.20
C LYS A 46 -1.85 12.56 6.26
N LEU A 47 -1.97 11.23 6.18
CA LEU A 47 -1.14 10.42 5.29
C LEU A 47 -1.38 10.80 3.82
N ARG A 48 -2.64 11.03 3.44
CA ARG A 48 -3.01 11.42 2.07
C ARG A 48 -2.38 12.76 1.70
N GLU A 49 -2.48 13.77 2.57
CA GLU A 49 -1.84 15.07 2.36
C GLU A 49 -0.32 14.93 2.13
N LEU A 50 0.37 14.10 2.92
CA LEU A 50 1.81 13.88 2.76
C LEU A 50 2.14 13.13 1.45
N VAL A 51 1.40 12.07 1.15
CA VAL A 51 1.60 11.25 -0.07
C VAL A 51 1.38 12.09 -1.32
N GLU A 52 0.31 12.89 -1.36
CA GLU A 52 0.01 13.80 -2.47
C GLU A 52 1.09 14.88 -2.61
N HIS A 53 1.50 15.50 -1.50
CA HIS A 53 2.50 16.58 -1.53
C HIS A 53 3.88 16.11 -2.01
N TYR A 54 4.29 14.89 -1.65
CA TYR A 54 5.61 14.36 -1.99
C TYR A 54 5.61 13.39 -3.18
N ASP A 55 4.45 13.15 -3.81
CA ASP A 55 4.27 12.19 -4.90
C ASP A 55 4.90 10.82 -4.58
N ALA A 56 4.60 10.32 -3.38
CA ALA A 56 5.10 9.03 -2.92
C ALA A 56 4.22 7.89 -3.46
N PRO A 57 4.80 6.75 -3.85
CA PRO A 57 4.01 5.62 -4.32
C PRO A 57 3.22 5.01 -3.15
N PHE A 58 2.02 4.52 -3.43
CA PHE A 58 1.12 4.00 -2.40
C PHE A 58 0.31 2.79 -2.88
N VAL A 59 -0.27 2.08 -1.91
CA VAL A 59 -1.26 1.01 -2.10
C VAL A 59 -2.49 1.30 -1.24
N VAL A 60 -3.62 0.70 -1.60
CA VAL A 60 -4.84 0.74 -0.79
C VAL A 60 -5.21 -0.68 -0.39
N SER A 61 -5.64 -0.87 0.85
CA SER A 61 -6.15 -2.16 1.31
C SER A 61 -7.31 -1.98 2.31
N GLY A 62 -8.17 -2.99 2.40
CA GLY A 62 -9.15 -3.11 3.48
C GLY A 62 -8.65 -3.96 4.65
N ARG A 63 -7.39 -4.44 4.58
CA ARG A 63 -6.69 -5.34 5.51
C ARG A 63 -7.60 -6.38 6.19
N PRO A 64 -8.22 -7.30 5.42
CA PRO A 64 -9.16 -8.26 5.97
C PRO A 64 -8.44 -9.26 6.88
N ALA A 65 -8.96 -9.46 8.10
CA ALA A 65 -8.49 -10.50 9.01
C ALA A 65 -9.23 -11.85 8.86
N SER A 66 -10.30 -11.88 8.08
CA SER A 66 -11.10 -13.08 7.79
C SER A 66 -11.82 -12.92 6.44
N HIS A 67 -12.38 -14.02 5.94
CA HIS A 67 -13.15 -14.02 4.69
C HIS A 67 -14.37 -13.08 4.74
N LEU A 68 -14.94 -12.84 5.93
CA LEU A 68 -16.07 -11.92 6.13
C LEU A 68 -15.69 -10.44 6.05
N HIS A 69 -14.40 -10.12 6.15
CA HIS A 69 -13.89 -8.75 6.09
C HIS A 69 -13.52 -8.32 4.66
N VAL A 70 -13.58 -9.24 3.69
CA VAL A 70 -13.26 -8.95 2.30
C VAL A 70 -14.29 -7.97 1.73
N ARG A 71 -13.80 -6.98 0.99
CA ARG A 71 -14.61 -6.01 0.26
C ARG A 71 -14.26 -6.06 -1.21
N SER A 72 -15.28 -5.89 -2.03
CA SER A 72 -15.11 -5.72 -3.46
C SER A 72 -14.44 -4.37 -3.76
N PRO A 73 -13.70 -4.25 -4.88
CA PRO A 73 -13.06 -3.00 -5.27
C PRO A 73 -14.02 -1.81 -5.34
N ARG A 74 -15.26 -2.03 -5.80
CA ARG A 74 -16.31 -1.00 -5.87
C ARG A 74 -16.72 -0.47 -4.50
N GLU A 75 -16.76 -1.31 -3.47
CA GLU A 75 -17.10 -0.89 -2.10
C GLU A 75 -15.95 -0.07 -1.50
N LEU A 76 -14.70 -0.46 -1.75
CA LEU A 76 -13.54 0.31 -1.29
C LEU A 76 -13.46 1.68 -1.97
N VAL A 77 -13.80 1.76 -3.25
CA VAL A 77 -13.95 3.03 -3.98
C VAL A 77 -15.02 3.90 -3.34
N ALA A 78 -16.22 3.34 -3.08
CA ALA A 78 -17.32 4.09 -2.49
C ALA A 78 -16.96 4.64 -1.10
N VAL A 79 -16.39 3.80 -0.23
CA VAL A 79 -15.91 4.24 1.09
C VAL A 79 -14.79 5.27 0.96
N GLY A 80 -13.88 5.08 0.01
CA GLY A 80 -12.80 6.03 -0.26
C GLY A 80 -13.31 7.42 -0.63
N ALA A 81 -14.34 7.50 -1.48
CA ALA A 81 -14.98 8.75 -1.87
C ALA A 81 -15.54 9.51 -0.65
N GLU A 82 -16.24 8.81 0.25
CA GLU A 82 -16.81 9.40 1.47
C GLU A 82 -15.74 9.96 2.43
N ILE A 83 -14.52 9.41 2.40
CA ILE A 83 -13.43 9.83 3.29
C ILE A 83 -12.39 10.72 2.58
N GLY A 84 -12.75 11.25 1.41
CA GLY A 84 -12.00 12.28 0.70
C GLY A 84 -10.92 11.79 -0.27
N PHE A 85 -10.97 10.53 -0.70
CA PHE A 85 -10.16 10.03 -1.82
C PHE A 85 -10.95 10.15 -3.12
N THR A 86 -10.24 10.32 -4.23
CA THR A 86 -10.84 10.16 -5.56
C THR A 86 -10.96 8.68 -5.94
N ASP A 87 -11.92 8.36 -6.82
CA ASP A 87 -12.03 7.01 -7.42
C ASP A 87 -10.69 6.57 -8.05
N ALA A 88 -10.04 7.50 -8.76
CA ALA A 88 -8.76 7.26 -9.42
C ALA A 88 -7.66 6.87 -8.41
N GLN A 89 -7.56 7.56 -7.28
CA GLN A 89 -6.59 7.22 -6.22
C GLN A 89 -6.82 5.82 -5.67
N VAL A 90 -8.06 5.48 -5.31
CA VAL A 90 -8.36 4.16 -4.74
C VAL A 90 -8.04 3.06 -5.74
N ARG A 91 -8.45 3.21 -7.00
CA ARG A 91 -8.16 2.23 -8.05
C ARG A 91 -6.67 2.13 -8.37
N ALA A 92 -5.94 3.23 -8.35
CA ALA A 92 -4.49 3.21 -8.53
C ALA A 92 -3.81 2.39 -7.42
N GLY A 93 -4.15 2.66 -6.15
CA GLY A 93 -3.60 1.92 -5.02
C GLY A 93 -3.97 0.43 -5.02
N LEU A 94 -5.17 0.07 -5.50
CA LEU A 94 -5.56 -1.33 -5.66
C LEU A 94 -4.78 -2.03 -6.78
N ARG A 95 -4.60 -1.38 -7.94
CA ARG A 95 -3.84 -1.93 -9.07
C ARG A 95 -2.35 -2.07 -8.77
N GLU A 96 -1.81 -1.21 -7.92
CA GLU A 96 -0.39 -1.22 -7.56
C GLU A 96 0.03 -2.55 -6.91
N TRP A 97 -0.88 -3.25 -6.23
CA TRP A 97 -0.62 -4.60 -5.72
C TRP A 97 -0.23 -5.59 -6.83
N THR A 98 -0.80 -5.47 -8.03
CA THR A 98 -0.42 -6.32 -9.17
C THR A 98 1.04 -6.10 -9.56
N HIS A 99 1.50 -4.84 -9.58
CA HIS A 99 2.88 -4.50 -9.87
C HIS A 99 3.83 -5.06 -8.79
N LEU A 100 3.49 -4.86 -7.51
CA LEU A 100 4.27 -5.38 -6.39
C LEU A 100 4.36 -6.91 -6.40
N ALA A 101 3.24 -7.59 -6.62
CA ALA A 101 3.19 -9.05 -6.68
C ALA A 101 4.04 -9.59 -7.84
N ALA A 102 3.95 -8.99 -9.03
CA ALA A 102 4.77 -9.37 -10.18
C ALA A 102 6.27 -9.15 -9.91
N ARG A 103 6.63 -7.98 -9.36
CA ARG A 103 8.01 -7.66 -8.96
C ARG A 103 8.55 -8.66 -7.94
N ASN A 104 7.76 -8.97 -6.91
CA ASN A 104 8.18 -9.88 -5.84
C ASN A 104 8.33 -11.30 -6.37
N ARG A 105 7.41 -11.80 -7.21
CA ARG A 105 7.57 -13.11 -7.88
C ARG A 105 8.86 -13.18 -8.70
N ARG A 106 9.20 -12.14 -9.46
CA ARG A 106 10.46 -12.08 -10.20
C ARG A 106 11.67 -12.08 -9.27
N ARG A 107 11.64 -11.30 -8.18
CA ARG A 107 12.77 -11.23 -7.23
C ARG A 107 12.97 -12.52 -6.44
N LEU A 108 11.90 -13.28 -6.21
CA LEU A 108 11.93 -14.54 -5.48
C LEU A 108 12.14 -15.76 -6.39
N SER A 109 12.19 -15.57 -7.72
CA SER A 109 12.47 -16.67 -8.64
C SER A 109 13.93 -17.09 -8.55
N ALA A 110 14.21 -18.39 -8.72
CA ALA A 110 15.57 -18.94 -8.74
C ALA A 110 16.47 -18.34 -9.84
N GLU A 111 15.88 -17.74 -10.87
CA GLU A 111 16.62 -17.07 -11.95
C GLU A 111 17.14 -15.68 -11.57
N PHE A 112 16.66 -15.08 -10.48
CA PHE A 112 16.99 -13.71 -10.12
C PHE A 112 18.20 -13.64 -9.19
N ILE A 113 19.24 -12.91 -9.61
CA ILE A 113 20.43 -12.66 -8.79
C ILE A 113 20.43 -11.21 -8.30
N ALA A 114 20.30 -10.25 -9.23
CA ALA A 114 20.25 -8.82 -8.93
C ALA A 114 19.43 -8.05 -9.98
N PRO A 115 19.00 -6.80 -9.73
CA PRO A 115 18.39 -5.99 -10.78
C PRO A 115 19.28 -5.91 -12.03
N GLY A 116 18.75 -6.36 -13.17
CA GLY A 116 19.49 -6.42 -14.44
C GLY A 116 20.32 -7.69 -14.66
N VAL A 117 20.43 -8.58 -13.67
CA VAL A 117 21.23 -9.82 -13.74
C VAL A 117 20.35 -11.03 -13.45
N LYS A 118 20.41 -12.02 -14.33
CA LYS A 118 19.68 -13.30 -14.20
C LYS A 118 20.62 -14.48 -14.42
N ARG A 119 20.30 -15.64 -13.84
CA ARG A 119 21.01 -16.90 -14.11
C ARG A 119 20.99 -17.18 -15.62
N GLY A 120 22.16 -17.40 -16.21
CA GLY A 120 22.30 -17.76 -17.61
C GLY A 120 21.89 -19.21 -17.87
N ARG A 121 21.64 -19.57 -19.13
CA ARG A 121 21.31 -20.96 -19.53
C ARG A 121 22.46 -21.96 -19.35
N TYR A 122 23.66 -21.50 -18.98
CA TYR A 122 24.90 -22.30 -19.02
C TYR A 122 25.53 -22.54 -17.64
N GLU A 123 24.87 -22.13 -16.55
CA GLU A 123 25.29 -22.55 -15.21
C GLU A 123 24.49 -23.81 -14.83
N GLU A 124 24.92 -24.96 -15.32
CA GLU A 124 24.59 -26.26 -14.72
C GLU A 124 25.51 -26.44 -13.50
N ASP A 125 24.93 -26.66 -12.31
CA ASP A 125 25.72 -27.02 -11.12
C ASP A 125 26.31 -28.43 -11.33
N PRO A 126 27.62 -28.65 -11.03
CA PRO A 126 28.19 -29.99 -10.99
C PRO A 126 27.68 -30.85 -9.83
#